data_AF-A0A1J5HM92-F1
#
_entry.id   AF-A0A1J5HM92-F1
#
_cell.length_a   1.000
_cell.length_b   1.000
_cell.length_c   1.000
_cell.angle_alpha   90.00
_cell.angle_beta   90.00
_cell.angle_gamma   90.00
#
_symmetry.space_group_name_H-M   'P 1'
#
loop_
_entity.id
_entity.type
_entity.pdbx_description
1 polymer ?
#
loop_
_entity_poly.entity_id
_entity_poly.type
_entity_poly.pdbx_seq_one_letter_code
_entity_poly.pdbx_strand_id
1 'polypeptide(L)'
;MQTDKGPEKLADLIKKQASGKLPTYAWQDLALEVIKELNIPEFKRSAVFKACKQNPRAKILVALNDTKELCRTGQKWKYFFKIIGL
;
A
#
# COMPACT_ATOMS: atom_id res chain seq x y z
N MET A 1 27.81 0.87 -43.02
CA MET A 1 26.47 0.97 -42.43
C MET A 1 26.13 -0.38 -41.81
N GLN A 2 25.96 -0.47 -40.49
CA GLN A 2 25.14 -1.51 -39.85
C GLN A 2 24.88 -1.12 -38.39
N THR A 3 23.61 -1.25 -38.04
CA THR A 3 22.85 -0.51 -37.02
C THR A 3 22.97 -1.11 -35.62
N ASP A 4 23.07 -0.22 -34.64
CA ASP A 4 22.89 -0.43 -33.22
C ASP A 4 21.62 -1.25 -32.92
N LYS A 5 21.79 -2.49 -32.44
CA LYS A 5 20.69 -3.26 -31.86
C LYS A 5 20.45 -2.76 -30.43
N GLY A 6 19.41 -1.93 -30.29
CA GLY A 6 18.91 -1.42 -29.02
C GLY A 6 18.43 -2.52 -28.05
N PRO A 7 18.16 -2.18 -26.78
CA PRO A 7 18.10 -3.12 -25.68
C PRO A 7 16.77 -3.91 -25.65
N GLU A 8 16.70 -4.98 -26.44
CA GLU A 8 15.58 -5.93 -26.48
C GLU A 8 15.36 -6.70 -25.15
N LYS A 9 16.19 -6.46 -24.13
CA LYS A 9 16.16 -7.14 -22.82
C LYS A 9 15.34 -6.43 -21.72
N LEU A 10 14.86 -5.21 -21.97
CA LEU A 10 14.07 -4.48 -20.95
C LEU A 10 12.59 -4.88 -20.93
N ALA A 11 12.04 -5.33 -22.06
CA ALA A 11 10.63 -5.74 -22.15
C ALA A 11 10.35 -7.10 -21.48
N ASP A 12 11.36 -7.98 -21.39
CA ASP A 12 11.22 -9.33 -20.81
C ASP A 12 11.23 -9.32 -19.26
N LEU A 13 11.86 -8.29 -18.65
CA LEU A 13 11.96 -8.16 -17.19
C LEU A 13 10.63 -7.81 -16.50
N ILE A 14 9.60 -7.42 -17.26
CA ILE A 14 8.30 -6.98 -16.74
C ILE A 14 7.32 -8.16 -16.55
N LYS A 15 7.60 -9.35 -17.10
CA LYS A 15 6.64 -10.48 -17.14
C LYS A 15 6.83 -11.55 -16.06
N LYS A 16 7.45 -11.23 -14.92
CA LYS A 16 7.58 -12.15 -13.78
C LYS A 16 7.26 -11.50 -12.44
N GLN A 17 6.06 -10.92 -12.30
CA GLN A 17 5.42 -10.84 -10.98
C GLN A 17 4.94 -12.26 -10.60
N ALA A 18 5.89 -13.13 -10.31
CA ALA A 18 5.64 -14.43 -9.74
C ALA A 18 5.06 -14.22 -8.34
N SER A 19 3.82 -14.67 -8.18
CA SER A 19 3.05 -14.78 -6.94
C SER A 19 3.70 -15.76 -5.96
N GLY A 20 4.91 -15.45 -5.48
CA GLY A 20 5.49 -16.08 -4.30
C GLY A 20 5.17 -15.20 -3.12
N LYS A 21 4.32 -15.64 -2.20
CA LYS A 21 4.17 -14.95 -0.90
C LYS A 21 5.51 -15.06 -0.17
N LEU A 22 6.39 -14.09 -0.41
CA LEU A 22 7.55 -13.82 0.44
C LEU A 22 7.07 -13.75 1.89
N PRO A 23 7.93 -14.07 2.89
CA PRO A 23 7.60 -13.88 4.29
C PRO A 23 7.10 -12.44 4.46
N THR A 24 5.79 -12.31 4.51
CA THR A 24 5.15 -11.00 4.42
C THR A 24 5.48 -10.35 5.73
N TYR A 25 6.26 -9.28 5.66
CA TYR A 25 6.53 -8.51 6.86
C TYR A 25 5.16 -8.13 7.46
N ALA A 26 4.98 -8.30 8.76
CA ALA A 26 3.67 -8.13 9.41
C ALA A 26 3.00 -6.76 9.10
N TRP A 27 3.79 -5.73 8.75
CA TRP A 27 3.29 -4.42 8.34
C TRP A 27 2.74 -4.37 6.90
N GLN A 28 3.19 -5.25 6.00
CA GLN A 28 2.66 -5.34 4.63
C GLN A 28 1.27 -5.96 4.62
N ASP A 29 1.07 -7.05 5.38
CA ASP A 29 -0.24 -7.68 5.54
C ASP A 29 -1.25 -6.70 6.15
N LEU A 30 -0.82 -6.00 7.20
CA LEU A 30 -1.59 -4.93 7.84
C LEU A 30 -1.95 -3.80 6.86
N ALA A 31 -1.00 -3.38 6.01
CA ALA A 31 -1.27 -2.36 5.01
C ALA A 31 -2.32 -2.82 3.99
N LEU A 32 -2.25 -4.08 3.54
CA LEU A 32 -3.23 -4.67 2.63
C LEU A 32 -4.62 -4.76 3.27
N GLU A 33 -4.69 -5.14 4.55
CA GLU A 33 -5.93 -5.16 5.33
C GLU A 33 -6.56 -3.76 5.42
N VAL A 34 -5.76 -2.74 5.80
CA VAL A 34 -6.21 -1.34 5.87
C VAL A 34 -6.70 -0.83 4.51
N ILE A 35 -5.97 -1.13 3.44
CA ILE A 35 -6.37 -0.74 2.07
C ILE A 35 -7.72 -1.33 1.72
N LYS A 36 -7.95 -2.60 2.06
CA LYS A 36 -9.20 -3.31 1.79
C LYS A 36 -10.35 -2.73 2.62
N GLU A 37 -10.17 -2.57 3.93
CA GLU A 37 -11.19 -2.11 4.87
C GLU A 37 -11.63 -0.66 4.62
N LEU A 38 -10.68 0.23 4.32
CA LEU A 38 -10.96 1.64 4.08
C LEU A 38 -11.23 1.95 2.60
N ASN A 39 -11.22 0.92 1.73
CA ASN A 39 -11.36 1.03 0.29
C ASN A 39 -10.42 2.10 -0.31
N ILE A 40 -9.13 2.01 0.03
CA ILE A 40 -8.14 3.03 -0.31
C ILE A 40 -7.79 2.93 -1.81
N PRO A 41 -7.88 4.03 -2.57
CA PRO A 41 -7.55 4.03 -3.99
C PRO A 41 -6.05 3.82 -4.23
N GLU A 42 -5.70 3.32 -5.43
CA GLU A 42 -4.34 2.88 -5.76
C GLU A 42 -3.26 3.95 -5.52
N PHE A 43 -3.55 5.19 -5.89
CA PHE A 43 -2.61 6.32 -5.73
C PHE A 43 -2.26 6.64 -4.27
N LYS A 44 -3.04 6.15 -3.29
CA LYS A 44 -2.75 6.30 -1.86
C LYS A 44 -2.19 5.03 -1.22
N ARG A 45 -2.17 3.89 -1.90
CA ARG A 45 -1.64 2.63 -1.34
C ARG A 45 -0.21 2.79 -0.86
N SER A 46 0.66 3.44 -1.63
CA SER A 46 2.06 3.71 -1.24
C SER A 46 2.16 4.49 0.07
N ALA A 47 1.25 5.44 0.32
CA ALA A 47 1.20 6.17 1.59
C ALA A 47 0.76 5.28 2.76
N VAL A 48 -0.16 4.32 2.54
CA VAL A 48 -0.56 3.33 3.54
C VAL A 48 0.59 2.40 3.89
N PHE A 49 1.32 1.90 2.90
CA PHE A 49 2.51 1.09 3.14
C PHE A 49 3.57 1.87 3.93
N LYS A 50 3.79 3.14 3.57
CA LYS A 50 4.69 4.02 4.33
C LYS A 50 4.20 4.24 5.76
N ALA A 51 2.90 4.45 5.97
CA ALA A 51 2.29 4.59 7.29
C ALA A 51 2.53 3.35 8.15
N CYS A 52 2.21 2.16 7.62
CA CYS A 52 2.34 0.89 8.34
C CYS A 52 3.80 0.50 8.61
N LYS A 53 4.73 0.94 7.76
CA LYS A 53 6.17 0.73 7.98
C LYS A 53 6.75 1.66 9.05
N GLN A 54 6.28 2.91 9.12
CA GLN A 54 6.85 3.92 10.03
C GLN A 54 6.19 3.94 11.42
N ASN A 55 4.94 3.46 11.54
CA ASN A 55 4.20 3.49 12.79
C ASN A 55 4.09 2.08 13.39
N PRO A 56 4.00 1.97 14.73
CA PRO A 56 3.75 0.69 15.37
C PRO A 56 2.36 0.16 14.99
N ARG A 57 2.23 -1.17 14.89
CA ARG A 57 0.98 -1.87 14.54
C ARG A 57 -0.21 -1.42 15.38
N ALA A 58 -0.01 -1.23 16.69
CA ALA A 58 -1.06 -0.78 17.60
C ALA A 58 -1.66 0.56 17.17
N LYS A 59 -0.84 1.52 16.74
CA LYS A 59 -1.30 2.82 16.27
C LYS A 59 -2.10 2.72 14.97
N ILE A 60 -1.68 1.86 14.05
CA ILE A 60 -2.41 1.59 12.80
C ILE A 60 -3.79 0.99 13.09
N LEU A 61 -3.86 0.00 13.98
CA LEU A 61 -5.11 -0.66 14.36
C LEU A 61 -6.08 0.31 15.05
N VAL A 62 -5.58 1.13 15.98
CA VAL A 62 -6.38 2.19 16.61
C VAL A 62 -6.90 3.16 15.55
N ALA A 63 -6.03 3.65 14.65
CA ALA A 63 -6.43 4.56 13.58
C ALA A 63 -7.46 3.94 12.62
N LEU A 64 -7.33 2.64 12.32
CA LEU A 64 -8.27 1.90 11.50
C LEU A 64 -9.64 1.81 12.19
N ASN A 65 -9.67 1.44 13.48
CA ASN A 65 -10.91 1.32 14.24
C ASN A 65 -11.62 2.67 14.39
N ASP A 66 -10.87 3.69 14.77
CA ASP A 66 -11.36 5.06 14.92
C ASP A 66 -11.94 5.60 13.61
N THR A 67 -11.27 5.33 12.49
CA THR A 67 -11.78 5.66 11.15
C THR A 67 -13.07 4.90 10.82
N LYS A 68 -13.19 3.63 11.21
CA LYS A 68 -14.41 2.82 10.98
C LYS A 68 -15.58 3.31 11.81
N GLU A 69 -15.34 3.75 13.04
CA GLU A 69 -16.37 4.23 13.96
C GLU A 69 -16.88 5.62 13.57
N LEU A 70 -15.95 6.54 13.31
CA LEU A 70 -16.26 7.95 13.08
C LEU A 70 -16.62 8.27 11.63
N CYS A 71 -16.08 7.53 10.66
CA CYS A 71 -16.27 7.79 9.24
C CYS A 71 -17.12 6.71 8.60
N ARG A 72 -18.45 6.77 8.83
CA ARG A 72 -19.43 5.86 8.21
C ARG A 72 -19.70 6.19 6.74
N THR A 73 -19.52 7.44 6.34
CA THR A 73 -19.75 7.94 4.98
C THR A 73 -18.62 8.88 4.53
N GLY A 74 -18.24 8.81 3.25
CA GLY A 74 -17.21 9.68 2.67
C GLY A 74 -15.81 9.07 2.55
N GLN A 75 -14.79 9.93 2.46
CA GLN A 75 -13.40 9.55 2.15
C GLN A 75 -12.64 9.10 3.41
N LYS A 76 -12.92 7.88 3.88
CA LYS A 76 -12.34 7.28 5.10
C LYS A 76 -10.81 7.37 5.18
N TRP A 77 -10.13 7.18 4.05
CA TRP A 77 -8.67 7.27 3.96
C TRP A 77 -8.12 8.64 4.38
N LYS A 78 -8.84 9.76 4.14
CA LYS A 78 -8.39 11.10 4.57
C LYS A 78 -8.31 11.18 6.09
N TYR A 79 -9.32 10.63 6.77
CA TYR A 79 -9.37 10.63 8.22
C TYR A 79 -8.29 9.73 8.81
N PHE A 80 -8.10 8.55 8.22
CA PHE A 80 -7.00 7.65 8.59
C PHE A 80 -5.63 8.34 8.50
N PHE A 81 -5.32 9.00 7.37
CA PHE A 81 -4.04 9.73 7.26
C PHE A 81 -3.92 10.88 8.25
N LYS A 82 -5.03 11.58 8.55
CA LYS A 82 -5.06 12.64 9.57
C LYS A 82 -4.70 12.11 10.97
N ILE A 83 -5.22 10.95 11.38
CA ILE A 83 -4.86 10.32 12.68
C ILE A 83 -3.40 9.88 12.70
N ILE A 84 -2.92 9.33 11.59
CA ILE A 84 -1.53 8.88 11.48
C ILE A 84 -0.55 10.07 11.50
N GLY A 85 -0.97 11.23 10.99
CA GLY A 85 -0.15 12.43 10.83
C GLY A 85 0.51 12.54 9.45
N LEU A 86 -0.20 12.14 8.39
CA LEU A 86 0.25 12.13 6.99
C LEU A 86 -0.61 13.03 6.08
#